data_AF-A0A971CTB1-F1
#
_entry.id   AF-A0A971CTB1-F1
#
_cell.length_a   1.000
_cell.length_b   1.000
_cell.length_c   1.000
_cell.angle_alpha   90.00
_cell.angle_beta   90.00
_cell.angle_gamma   90.00
#
_symmetry.space_group_name_H-M   'P 1'
#
loop_
_entity.id
_entity.type
_entity.pdbx_description
1 polymer ?
#
loop_
_entity_poly.entity_id
_entity_poly.type
_entity_poly.pdbx_seq_one_letter_code
_entity_poly.pdbx_strand_id
1 'polypeptide(L)'
;MKVNSAPTDDQAVRLLEDLVRIPSPSCQEGAVAQACVDAMAEMGLAARLDAAGNAVGEAGSGERCILLLGHIDTVPGQLPVYREGDWLHGRGTVDAKGPFAAMICAAARAGLTSARVIVIGAVEEEAATSRGAYHVAETHPPADAVVIGEPSRWDRVTLGYKGRLLVEYRLTRPVSHTAGREQSACEVAVNYWEAVRDWAQRYNAGRESMFDRLDPSLRAMNTSSDGLADLVDMRIGLRLPLGLDVAELRHLLDDHWAGEAQVQLRGQELPYRASNRSVLTSAFLASIRSAGGQPAFVTKTGTSDMNVIGPRWKCPIVAYGPGDSAYDHTPEERISVSEYLQAVRVLTRVLRRLEAALARE
;
A
#
# COMPACT_ATOMS: atom_id res chain seq x y z
N MET A 1 -4.86 -39.19 -0.95
CA MET A 1 -3.91 -38.09 -1.23
C MET A 1 -4.44 -37.33 -2.44
N LYS A 2 -5.03 -36.15 -2.26
CA LYS A 2 -5.31 -35.27 -3.40
C LYS A 2 -3.95 -34.82 -3.94
N VAL A 3 -3.65 -35.16 -5.18
CA VAL A 3 -2.53 -34.53 -5.90
C VAL A 3 -2.96 -33.08 -6.09
N ASN A 4 -2.42 -32.16 -5.29
CA ASN A 4 -2.74 -30.74 -5.44
C ASN A 4 -2.09 -30.23 -6.73
N SER A 5 -2.88 -30.21 -7.80
CA SER A 5 -2.52 -29.58 -9.06
C SER A 5 -2.43 -28.06 -8.87
N ALA A 6 -1.43 -27.43 -9.50
CA ALA A 6 -1.32 -25.98 -9.53
C ALA A 6 -2.64 -25.32 -10.00
N PRO A 7 -3.06 -24.19 -9.42
CA PRO A 7 -4.36 -23.60 -9.71
C PRO A 7 -4.46 -23.15 -11.17
N THR A 8 -5.59 -23.45 -11.83
CA THR A 8 -5.89 -23.02 -13.20
C THR A 8 -6.18 -21.52 -13.29
N ASP A 9 -6.23 -20.95 -14.50
CA ASP A 9 -6.58 -19.54 -14.68
C ASP A 9 -8.03 -19.27 -14.21
N ASP A 10 -8.97 -20.19 -14.42
CA ASP A 10 -10.34 -20.05 -13.90
C ASP A 10 -10.40 -20.06 -12.37
N GLN A 11 -9.51 -20.81 -11.71
CA GLN A 11 -9.41 -20.78 -10.23
C GLN A 11 -8.81 -19.46 -9.75
N ALA A 12 -7.82 -18.92 -10.49
CA ALA A 12 -7.22 -17.63 -10.16
C ALA A 12 -8.24 -16.47 -10.30
N VAL A 13 -9.08 -16.49 -11.34
CA VAL A 13 -10.13 -15.48 -11.52
C VAL A 13 -11.21 -15.60 -10.45
N ARG A 14 -11.66 -16.84 -10.16
CA ARG A 14 -12.63 -17.09 -9.08
C ARG A 14 -12.14 -16.59 -7.72
N LEU A 15 -10.87 -16.88 -7.37
CA LEU A 15 -10.26 -16.36 -6.16
C LEU A 15 -10.42 -14.84 -6.05
N LEU A 16 -10.04 -14.11 -7.11
CA LEU A 16 -10.15 -12.65 -7.10
C LEU A 16 -11.61 -12.18 -6.95
N GLU A 17 -12.53 -12.76 -7.71
CA GLU A 17 -13.96 -12.45 -7.61
C GLU A 17 -14.49 -12.67 -6.18
N ASP A 18 -14.13 -13.79 -5.55
CA ASP A 18 -14.56 -14.15 -4.21
C ASP A 18 -14.00 -13.19 -3.15
N LEU A 19 -12.71 -12.84 -3.22
CA LEU A 19 -12.11 -11.88 -2.28
C LEU A 19 -12.72 -10.48 -2.42
N VAL A 20 -12.98 -10.03 -3.65
CA VAL A 20 -13.57 -8.71 -3.92
C VAL A 20 -15.03 -8.63 -3.44
N ARG A 21 -15.77 -9.75 -3.43
CA ARG A 21 -17.13 -9.82 -2.89
C ARG A 21 -17.21 -9.63 -1.39
N ILE A 22 -16.14 -9.93 -0.64
CA ILE A 22 -16.12 -9.82 0.81
C ILE A 22 -15.68 -8.39 1.18
N PRO A 23 -16.56 -7.54 1.77
CA PRO A 23 -16.14 -6.24 2.25
C PRO A 23 -15.07 -6.38 3.33
N SER A 24 -14.02 -5.59 3.24
CA SER A 24 -12.92 -5.60 4.21
C SER A 24 -12.34 -4.20 4.38
N PRO A 25 -13.12 -3.22 4.90
CA PRO A 25 -12.53 -1.97 5.30
C PRO A 25 -11.50 -2.22 6.41
N SER A 26 -10.50 -1.35 6.53
CA SER A 26 -9.49 -1.48 7.59
C SER A 26 -10.14 -1.66 8.97
N CYS A 27 -9.54 -2.51 9.79
CA CYS A 27 -10.03 -3.00 11.09
C CYS A 27 -11.24 -3.96 11.04
N GLN A 28 -11.70 -4.39 9.86
CA GLN A 28 -12.81 -5.34 9.66
C GLN A 28 -12.45 -6.48 8.70
N GLU A 29 -11.18 -6.90 8.69
CA GLU A 29 -10.62 -7.83 7.70
C GLU A 29 -10.92 -9.30 8.00
N GLY A 30 -11.46 -9.64 9.17
CA GLY A 30 -11.54 -11.02 9.66
C GLY A 30 -12.19 -12.00 8.68
N ALA A 31 -13.27 -11.60 8.00
CA ALA A 31 -13.95 -12.45 7.01
C ALA A 31 -13.10 -12.70 5.75
N VAL A 32 -12.45 -11.66 5.21
CA VAL A 32 -11.60 -11.82 4.02
C VAL A 32 -10.29 -12.53 4.38
N ALA A 33 -9.74 -12.30 5.57
CA ALA A 33 -8.55 -12.97 6.06
C ALA A 33 -8.77 -14.49 6.14
N GLN A 34 -9.92 -14.92 6.68
CA GLN A 34 -10.28 -16.33 6.72
C GLN A 34 -10.47 -16.91 5.31
N ALA A 35 -11.16 -16.19 4.41
CA ALA A 35 -11.31 -16.63 3.02
C ALA A 35 -9.97 -16.79 2.28
N CYS A 36 -9.00 -15.89 2.54
CA CYS A 36 -7.64 -16.00 2.02
C CYS A 36 -6.93 -17.25 2.56
N VAL A 37 -7.05 -17.55 3.87
CA VAL A 37 -6.48 -18.76 4.48
C VAL A 37 -7.08 -20.02 3.86
N ASP A 38 -8.39 -20.08 3.71
CA ASP A 38 -9.09 -21.22 3.14
C ASP A 38 -8.66 -21.43 1.67
N ALA A 39 -8.63 -20.37 0.88
CA ALA A 39 -8.17 -20.42 -0.51
C ALA A 39 -6.70 -20.87 -0.64
N MET A 40 -5.81 -20.34 0.21
CA MET A 40 -4.40 -20.76 0.24
C MET A 40 -4.27 -22.25 0.60
N ALA A 41 -5.03 -22.73 1.59
CA ALA A 41 -5.04 -24.14 1.98
C ALA A 41 -5.57 -25.05 0.86
N GLU A 42 -6.65 -24.65 0.18
CA GLU A 42 -7.19 -25.37 -0.98
C GLU A 42 -6.19 -25.46 -2.14
N MET A 43 -5.37 -24.41 -2.33
CA MET A 43 -4.29 -24.38 -3.31
C MET A 43 -3.00 -25.09 -2.85
N GLY A 44 -2.99 -25.65 -1.65
CA GLY A 44 -1.88 -26.47 -1.14
C GLY A 44 -0.80 -25.72 -0.38
N LEU A 45 -1.04 -24.48 0.04
CA LEU A 45 -0.16 -23.76 0.95
C LEU A 45 -0.48 -24.15 2.39
N ALA A 46 0.54 -24.16 3.26
CA ALA A 46 0.33 -24.21 4.69
C ALA A 46 -0.18 -22.83 5.16
N ALA A 47 -1.48 -22.74 5.47
CA ALA A 47 -2.13 -21.46 5.72
C ALA A 47 -2.67 -21.31 7.14
N ARG A 48 -2.59 -20.09 7.69
CA ARG A 48 -3.07 -19.73 9.03
C ARG A 48 -3.32 -18.22 9.14
N LEU A 49 -4.08 -17.82 10.15
CA LEU A 49 -4.04 -16.44 10.65
C LEU A 49 -2.87 -16.28 11.61
N ASP A 50 -2.23 -15.11 11.63
CA ASP A 50 -1.27 -14.73 12.68
C ASP A 50 -1.94 -13.94 13.82
N ALA A 51 -1.14 -13.47 14.78
CA ALA A 51 -1.65 -12.75 15.94
C ALA A 51 -2.13 -11.32 15.61
N ALA A 52 -1.70 -10.74 14.48
CA ALA A 52 -2.27 -9.48 13.98
C ALA A 52 -3.59 -9.71 13.24
N GLY A 53 -3.87 -10.94 12.82
CA GLY A 53 -5.02 -11.27 11.96
C GLY A 53 -4.66 -11.25 10.47
N ASN A 54 -3.37 -11.21 10.12
CA ASN A 54 -2.94 -11.34 8.74
C ASN A 54 -3.23 -12.76 8.24
N ALA A 55 -3.58 -12.88 6.96
CA ALA A 55 -3.66 -14.17 6.29
C ALA A 55 -2.26 -14.60 5.84
N VAL A 56 -1.72 -15.68 6.38
CA VAL A 56 -0.36 -16.17 6.10
C VAL A 56 -0.43 -17.53 5.41
N GLY A 57 0.24 -17.68 4.27
CA GLY A 57 0.42 -18.94 3.57
C GLY A 57 1.89 -19.22 3.26
N GLU A 58 2.31 -20.47 3.36
CA GLU A 58 3.70 -20.90 3.07
C GLU A 58 3.70 -22.03 2.03
N ALA A 59 4.62 -21.94 1.08
CA ALA A 59 4.83 -22.96 0.05
C ALA A 59 6.33 -23.20 -0.22
N GLY A 60 6.63 -24.38 -0.76
CA GLY A 60 7.98 -24.79 -1.11
C GLY A 60 8.80 -25.32 0.08
N SER A 61 10.10 -25.43 -0.12
CA SER A 61 11.03 -25.98 0.87
C SER A 61 12.41 -25.37 0.69
N GLY A 62 13.11 -25.11 1.79
CA GLY A 62 14.46 -24.56 1.77
C GLY A 62 14.68 -23.49 2.83
N GLU A 63 15.93 -23.14 3.07
CA GLU A 63 16.31 -22.11 4.05
C GLU A 63 16.09 -20.68 3.52
N ARG A 64 16.29 -20.50 2.20
CA ARG A 64 16.08 -19.23 1.50
C ARG A 64 14.59 -18.87 1.48
N CYS A 65 14.26 -17.63 1.80
CA CYS A 65 12.90 -17.15 1.98
C CYS A 65 12.60 -15.98 1.04
N ILE A 66 11.52 -16.09 0.27
CA ILE A 66 10.94 -15.00 -0.50
C ILE A 66 9.62 -14.60 0.14
N LEU A 67 9.44 -13.33 0.46
CA LEU A 67 8.17 -12.81 0.99
C LEU A 67 7.36 -12.13 -0.12
N LEU A 68 6.11 -12.52 -0.26
CA LEU A 68 5.08 -11.80 -1.01
C LEU A 68 4.12 -11.17 0.00
N LEU A 69 4.23 -9.86 0.22
CA LEU A 69 3.44 -9.12 1.20
C LEU A 69 2.47 -8.19 0.48
N GLY A 70 1.20 -8.56 0.40
CA GLY A 70 0.12 -7.65 -0.01
C GLY A 70 -0.70 -7.24 1.20
N HIS A 71 -1.76 -6.46 0.98
CA HIS A 71 -2.77 -6.16 1.99
C HIS A 71 -4.15 -6.66 1.55
N ILE A 72 -5.03 -6.88 2.53
CA ILE A 72 -6.38 -7.43 2.32
C ILE A 72 -7.49 -6.48 2.77
N ASP A 73 -7.13 -5.40 3.45
CA ASP A 73 -8.03 -4.30 3.71
C ASP A 73 -8.24 -3.41 2.48
N THR A 74 -9.19 -2.51 2.59
CA THR A 74 -9.58 -1.58 1.52
C THR A 74 -10.09 -0.29 2.16
N VAL A 75 -10.12 0.81 1.43
CA VAL A 75 -10.89 1.99 1.87
C VAL A 75 -12.40 1.69 1.97
N PRO A 76 -13.14 2.44 2.82
CA PRO A 76 -14.59 2.32 2.88
C PRO A 76 -15.29 2.58 1.55
N GLY A 77 -16.55 2.14 1.46
CA GLY A 77 -17.38 2.27 0.26
C GLY A 77 -17.37 0.98 -0.54
N GLN A 78 -18.49 0.26 -0.46
CA GLN A 78 -18.68 -0.99 -1.20
C GLN A 78 -19.11 -0.69 -2.63
N LEU A 79 -18.43 -1.32 -3.59
CA LEU A 79 -18.78 -1.26 -5.00
C LEU A 79 -19.50 -2.55 -5.42
N PRO A 80 -20.47 -2.48 -6.35
CA PRO A 80 -21.07 -3.67 -6.90
C PRO A 80 -20.01 -4.52 -7.62
N VAL A 81 -20.02 -5.83 -7.37
CA VAL A 81 -19.05 -6.76 -7.96
C VAL A 81 -19.66 -7.47 -9.16
N TYR A 82 -19.18 -7.13 -10.34
CA TYR A 82 -19.65 -7.69 -11.60
C TYR A 82 -18.53 -7.72 -12.65
N ARG A 83 -18.75 -8.53 -13.70
CA ARG A 83 -17.86 -8.62 -14.85
C ARG A 83 -18.51 -8.03 -16.08
N GLU A 84 -17.72 -7.29 -16.85
CA GLU A 84 -18.09 -6.72 -18.12
C GLU A 84 -16.97 -6.97 -19.12
N GLY A 85 -17.13 -8.01 -19.96
CA GLY A 85 -16.07 -8.46 -20.86
C GLY A 85 -14.82 -8.89 -20.10
N ASP A 86 -13.71 -8.21 -20.35
CA ASP A 86 -12.42 -8.44 -19.70
C ASP A 86 -12.29 -7.71 -18.35
N TRP A 87 -13.22 -6.84 -17.98
CA TRP A 87 -13.14 -6.06 -16.75
C TRP A 87 -13.88 -6.75 -15.60
N LEU A 88 -13.21 -6.84 -14.45
CA LEU A 88 -13.82 -7.14 -13.15
C LEU A 88 -13.90 -5.84 -12.36
N HIS A 89 -15.11 -5.46 -11.96
CA HIS A 89 -15.39 -4.28 -11.14
C HIS A 89 -15.55 -4.67 -9.68
N GLY A 90 -15.07 -3.81 -8.78
CA GLY A 90 -15.25 -3.97 -7.35
C GLY A 90 -14.13 -3.35 -6.52
N ARG A 91 -14.43 -3.10 -5.24
CA ARG A 91 -13.49 -2.52 -4.29
C ARG A 91 -12.35 -3.51 -4.00
N GLY A 92 -11.11 -3.05 -4.14
CA GLY A 92 -9.91 -3.85 -3.97
C GLY A 92 -9.51 -4.68 -5.19
N THR A 93 -10.22 -4.55 -6.32
CA THR A 93 -9.78 -5.20 -7.57
C THR A 93 -8.40 -4.74 -8.02
N VAL A 94 -8.04 -3.49 -7.71
CA VAL A 94 -6.73 -2.89 -7.99
C VAL A 94 -5.93 -2.71 -6.70
N ASP A 95 -6.55 -2.21 -5.63
CA ASP A 95 -5.87 -1.83 -4.38
C ASP A 95 -6.46 -2.52 -3.12
N ALA A 96 -5.92 -3.67 -2.66
CA ALA A 96 -4.90 -4.48 -3.35
C ALA A 96 -5.21 -5.98 -3.39
N LYS A 97 -6.49 -6.38 -3.33
CA LYS A 97 -6.89 -7.79 -3.45
C LYS A 97 -6.50 -8.39 -4.81
N GLY A 98 -6.51 -7.61 -5.89
CA GLY A 98 -5.97 -8.01 -7.19
C GLY A 98 -4.51 -8.48 -7.13
N PRO A 99 -3.57 -7.59 -6.76
CA PRO A 99 -2.19 -7.94 -6.45
C PRO A 99 -2.04 -9.13 -5.50
N PHE A 100 -2.78 -9.17 -4.39
CA PHE A 100 -2.66 -10.23 -3.40
C PHE A 100 -3.15 -11.60 -3.92
N ALA A 101 -4.29 -11.65 -4.61
CA ALA A 101 -4.77 -12.87 -5.26
C ALA A 101 -3.76 -13.39 -6.29
N ALA A 102 -3.08 -12.49 -7.01
CA ALA A 102 -2.04 -12.86 -7.95
C ALA A 102 -0.82 -13.50 -7.26
N MET A 103 -0.46 -13.02 -6.06
CA MET A 103 0.61 -13.58 -5.23
C MET A 103 0.27 -14.99 -4.74
N ILE A 104 -0.94 -15.22 -4.24
CA ILE A 104 -1.42 -16.55 -3.82
C ILE A 104 -1.29 -17.55 -4.97
N CYS A 105 -1.84 -17.19 -6.14
CA CYS A 105 -1.82 -18.05 -7.32
C CYS A 105 -0.38 -18.32 -7.79
N ALA A 106 0.48 -17.30 -7.79
CA ALA A 106 1.87 -17.44 -8.20
C ALA A 106 2.66 -18.36 -7.27
N ALA A 107 2.49 -18.22 -5.95
CA ALA A 107 3.14 -19.08 -4.95
C ALA A 107 2.72 -20.54 -5.12
N ALA A 108 1.41 -20.79 -5.29
CA ALA A 108 0.87 -22.14 -5.54
C ALA A 108 1.38 -22.75 -6.87
N ARG A 109 1.57 -21.93 -7.91
CA ARG A 109 2.05 -22.38 -9.23
C ARG A 109 3.57 -22.54 -9.32
N ALA A 110 4.33 -21.87 -8.46
CA ALA A 110 5.78 -21.79 -8.59
C ALA A 110 6.45 -23.16 -8.41
N GLY A 111 5.98 -23.95 -7.44
CA GLY A 111 6.51 -25.30 -7.17
C GLY A 111 7.98 -25.28 -6.74
N LEU A 112 8.35 -24.32 -5.88
CA LEU A 112 9.72 -24.16 -5.38
C LEU A 112 10.13 -25.39 -4.55
N THR A 113 11.36 -25.86 -4.69
CA THR A 113 11.89 -27.06 -4.00
C THR A 113 13.18 -26.80 -3.21
N SER A 114 13.82 -25.65 -3.44
CA SER A 114 15.09 -25.22 -2.81
C SER A 114 15.01 -23.82 -2.17
N ALA A 115 13.85 -23.16 -2.28
CA ALA A 115 13.49 -21.99 -1.50
C ALA A 115 12.03 -22.12 -1.02
N ARG A 116 11.69 -21.41 0.05
CA ARG A 116 10.31 -21.22 0.48
C ARG A 116 9.79 -19.84 0.10
N VAL A 117 8.48 -19.77 -0.13
CA VAL A 117 7.74 -18.53 -0.35
C VAL A 117 6.70 -18.38 0.75
N ILE A 118 6.69 -17.22 1.41
CA ILE A 118 5.67 -16.83 2.37
C ILE A 118 4.80 -15.76 1.70
N VAL A 119 3.49 -15.96 1.73
CA VAL A 119 2.48 -15.04 1.20
C VAL A 119 1.71 -14.48 2.39
N ILE A 120 1.68 -13.16 2.54
CA ILE A 120 1.01 -12.50 3.66
C ILE A 120 0.05 -11.45 3.12
N GLY A 121 -1.22 -11.57 3.51
CA GLY A 121 -2.24 -10.55 3.35
C GLY A 121 -2.33 -9.74 4.64
N ALA A 122 -1.66 -8.60 4.67
CA ALA A 122 -1.59 -7.69 5.80
C ALA A 122 -2.93 -6.99 6.05
N VAL A 123 -3.24 -6.76 7.33
CA VAL A 123 -4.37 -5.94 7.77
C VAL A 123 -3.95 -4.48 8.01
N GLU A 124 -4.92 -3.58 7.87
CA GLU A 124 -4.81 -2.15 8.19
C GLU A 124 -3.73 -1.36 7.42
N GLU A 125 -3.37 -1.75 6.20
CA GLU A 125 -2.44 -0.97 5.35
C GLU A 125 -3.02 0.41 5.00
N GLU A 126 -4.31 0.45 4.65
CA GLU A 126 -5.03 1.67 4.28
C GLU A 126 -5.29 2.58 5.49
N ALA A 127 -5.09 2.05 6.69
CA ALA A 127 -5.14 2.82 7.93
C ALA A 127 -3.80 3.51 8.23
N ALA A 128 -3.83 4.41 9.21
CA ALA A 128 -2.61 5.05 9.70
C ALA A 128 -1.67 4.08 10.46
N THR A 129 -2.16 2.88 10.81
CA THR A 129 -1.49 1.92 11.69
C THR A 129 -0.59 0.95 10.95
N SER A 130 -0.96 0.49 9.75
CA SER A 130 -0.24 -0.57 9.00
C SER A 130 0.07 -1.78 9.89
N ARG A 131 -0.86 -2.11 10.80
CA ARG A 131 -0.61 -3.05 11.92
C ARG A 131 -0.11 -4.41 11.43
N GLY A 132 -0.64 -4.88 10.30
CA GLY A 132 -0.23 -6.14 9.69
C GLY A 132 1.24 -6.18 9.31
N ALA A 133 1.75 -5.20 8.56
CA ALA A 133 3.14 -5.17 8.14
C ALA A 133 4.11 -4.87 9.29
N TYR A 134 3.73 -4.06 10.27
CA TYR A 134 4.53 -3.88 11.49
C TYR A 134 4.69 -5.20 12.23
N HIS A 135 3.61 -5.97 12.39
CA HIS A 135 3.68 -7.30 12.99
C HIS A 135 4.63 -8.23 12.21
N VAL A 136 4.56 -8.24 10.88
CA VAL A 136 5.48 -9.00 10.03
C VAL A 136 6.92 -8.56 10.28
N ALA A 137 7.18 -7.25 10.26
CA ALA A 137 8.53 -6.71 10.43
C ALA A 137 9.18 -7.09 11.76
N GLU A 138 8.38 -7.27 12.81
CA GLU A 138 8.81 -7.56 14.18
C GLU A 138 8.89 -9.06 14.48
N THR A 139 8.04 -9.88 13.86
CA THR A 139 7.89 -11.30 14.23
C THR A 139 8.47 -12.28 13.21
N HIS A 140 8.67 -11.85 11.96
CA HIS A 140 9.32 -12.66 10.94
C HIS A 140 10.81 -12.28 10.79
N PRO A 141 11.70 -13.26 10.55
CA PRO A 141 13.07 -12.95 10.15
C PRO A 141 13.07 -12.24 8.79
N PRO A 142 14.06 -11.35 8.52
CA PRO A 142 14.20 -10.75 7.20
C PRO A 142 14.30 -11.79 6.09
N ALA A 143 13.49 -11.63 5.05
CA ALA A 143 13.53 -12.48 3.85
C ALA A 143 14.74 -12.13 2.95
N ASP A 144 15.15 -13.06 2.08
CA ASP A 144 16.17 -12.80 1.06
C ASP A 144 15.65 -11.86 -0.05
N ALA A 145 14.34 -11.83 -0.28
CA ALA A 145 13.68 -10.89 -1.19
C ALA A 145 12.22 -10.65 -0.79
N VAL A 146 11.73 -9.41 -1.00
CA VAL A 146 10.35 -9.01 -0.69
C VAL A 146 9.67 -8.43 -1.93
N VAL A 147 8.45 -8.90 -2.23
CA VAL A 147 7.56 -8.27 -3.21
C VAL A 147 6.36 -7.71 -2.47
N ILE A 148 6.15 -6.40 -2.58
CA ILE A 148 4.98 -5.71 -2.04
C ILE A 148 3.83 -5.77 -3.06
N GLY A 149 2.64 -6.16 -2.61
CA GLY A 149 1.48 -6.43 -3.45
C GLY A 149 0.68 -5.18 -3.71
N GLU A 150 1.05 -4.44 -4.75
CA GLU A 150 0.51 -3.12 -5.08
C GLU A 150 0.37 -2.94 -6.59
N PRO A 151 -0.62 -2.17 -7.08
CA PRO A 151 -0.86 -2.01 -8.50
C PRO A 151 0.27 -1.23 -9.19
N SER A 152 1.06 -1.94 -10.01
CA SER A 152 2.10 -1.34 -10.85
C SER A 152 1.75 -1.34 -12.33
N ARG A 153 0.66 -2.00 -12.74
CA ARG A 153 0.48 -2.63 -14.06
C ARG A 153 1.38 -3.86 -14.22
N TRP A 154 0.92 -4.83 -15.01
CA TRP A 154 1.63 -6.12 -15.15
C TRP A 154 3.06 -6.02 -15.71
N ASP A 155 3.40 -4.96 -16.45
CA ASP A 155 4.68 -4.77 -17.14
C ASP A 155 5.55 -3.65 -16.53
N ARG A 156 5.26 -3.22 -15.30
CA ARG A 156 6.11 -2.27 -14.57
C ARG A 156 6.49 -2.83 -13.21
N VAL A 157 7.53 -2.25 -12.62
CA VAL A 157 8.02 -2.62 -11.29
C VAL A 157 8.20 -1.33 -10.50
N THR A 158 7.54 -1.22 -9.36
CA THR A 158 7.65 -0.04 -8.50
C THR A 158 8.88 -0.17 -7.61
N LEU A 159 9.74 0.86 -7.62
CA LEU A 159 10.96 0.91 -6.82
C LEU A 159 10.83 1.74 -5.56
N GLY A 160 9.76 2.52 -5.40
CA GLY A 160 9.64 3.37 -4.24
C GLY A 160 8.30 4.07 -4.13
N TYR A 161 8.00 4.43 -2.88
CA TYR A 161 6.80 5.11 -2.44
C TYR A 161 7.21 6.32 -1.58
N LYS A 162 6.41 7.38 -1.67
CA LYS A 162 6.56 8.55 -0.80
C LYS A 162 6.15 8.18 0.62
N GLY A 163 6.67 8.93 1.59
CA GLY A 163 6.24 8.82 2.97
C GLY A 163 4.87 9.44 3.20
N ARG A 164 4.37 9.34 4.42
CA ARG A 164 3.08 9.89 4.87
C ARG A 164 3.27 10.63 6.19
N LEU A 165 2.53 11.72 6.37
CA LEU A 165 2.29 12.33 7.68
C LEU A 165 0.86 12.87 7.69
N LEU A 166 0.09 12.55 8.74
CA LEU A 166 -1.26 13.08 8.93
C LEU A 166 -1.22 14.16 10.02
N VAL A 167 -1.91 15.26 9.75
CA VAL A 167 -2.05 16.41 10.67
C VAL A 167 -3.52 16.53 11.05
N GLU A 168 -3.81 16.43 12.33
CA GLU A 168 -5.11 16.73 12.93
C GLU A 168 -4.98 18.08 13.65
N TYR A 169 -5.69 19.09 13.17
CA TYR A 169 -5.68 20.44 13.70
C TYR A 169 -7.03 20.73 14.35
N ARG A 170 -7.01 21.22 15.60
CA ARG A 170 -8.18 21.66 16.34
C ARG A 170 -7.98 23.02 16.96
N LEU A 171 -8.90 23.94 16.68
CA LEU A 171 -8.89 25.27 17.30
C LEU A 171 -10.28 25.61 17.83
N THR A 172 -10.34 26.03 19.09
CA THR A 172 -11.54 26.60 19.72
C THR A 172 -11.23 28.02 20.12
N ARG A 173 -12.04 28.99 19.69
CA ARG A 173 -11.90 30.39 20.13
C ARG A 173 -13.25 30.98 20.53
N PRO A 174 -13.29 31.88 21.52
CA PRO A 174 -14.53 32.60 21.85
C PRO A 174 -15.06 33.37 20.64
N VAL A 175 -16.39 33.45 20.51
CA VAL A 175 -17.02 34.29 19.48
C VAL A 175 -16.70 35.74 19.79
N SER A 176 -15.99 36.41 18.87
CA SER A 176 -15.75 37.86 18.91
C SER A 176 -16.74 38.59 18.01
N HIS A 177 -17.04 39.86 18.31
CA HIS A 177 -17.81 40.71 17.39
C HIS A 177 -17.17 40.68 16.00
N THR A 178 -17.96 40.35 14.96
CA THR A 178 -17.51 40.22 13.57
C THR A 178 -16.94 41.52 12.97
N ALA A 179 -17.10 42.65 13.66
CA ALA A 179 -16.50 43.96 13.31
C ALA A 179 -15.19 44.27 14.07
N GLY A 180 -14.71 43.35 14.91
CA GLY A 180 -13.42 43.45 15.61
C GLY A 180 -12.25 43.14 14.68
N ARG A 181 -11.04 43.57 15.05
CA ARG A 181 -9.79 43.32 14.30
C ARG A 181 -9.20 41.92 14.54
N GLU A 182 -9.82 41.13 15.40
CA GLU A 182 -9.36 39.78 15.71
C GLU A 182 -9.85 38.81 14.64
N GLN A 183 -8.95 37.96 14.16
CA GLN A 183 -9.30 36.90 13.23
C GLN A 183 -10.27 35.92 13.90
N SER A 184 -11.15 35.28 13.15
CA SER A 184 -11.97 34.15 13.58
C SER A 184 -11.17 32.85 13.68
N ALA A 185 -11.72 31.82 14.34
CA ALA A 185 -11.10 30.49 14.36
C ALA A 185 -10.91 29.92 12.93
N CYS A 186 -11.87 30.17 12.05
CA CYS A 186 -11.83 29.75 10.65
C CYS A 186 -10.67 30.40 9.88
N GLU A 187 -10.49 31.72 10.03
CA GLU A 187 -9.40 32.45 9.37
C GLU A 187 -8.03 31.97 9.85
N VAL A 188 -7.86 31.72 11.15
CA VAL A 188 -6.61 31.17 11.70
C VAL A 188 -6.32 29.78 11.12
N ALA A 189 -7.33 28.91 11.01
CA ALA A 189 -7.16 27.59 10.40
C ALA A 189 -6.83 27.67 8.90
N VAL A 190 -7.43 28.60 8.15
CA VAL A 190 -7.05 28.85 6.75
C VAL A 190 -5.59 29.32 6.66
N ASN A 191 -5.16 30.24 7.53
CA ASN A 191 -3.77 30.71 7.56
C ASN A 191 -2.78 29.57 7.85
N TYR A 192 -3.14 28.63 8.73
CA TYR A 192 -2.36 27.41 8.97
C TYR A 192 -2.20 26.58 7.70
N TRP A 193 -3.30 26.30 7.00
CA TRP A 193 -3.27 25.56 5.73
C TRP A 193 -2.44 26.27 4.65
N GLU A 194 -2.58 27.58 4.53
CA GLU A 194 -1.83 28.42 3.61
C GLU A 194 -0.32 28.37 3.92
N ALA A 195 0.08 28.43 5.19
CA ALA A 195 1.47 28.29 5.60
C ALA A 195 2.08 26.94 5.19
N VAL A 196 1.33 25.84 5.37
CA VAL A 196 1.73 24.50 4.92
C VAL A 196 1.90 24.45 3.40
N ARG A 197 0.94 25.00 2.66
CA ARG A 197 0.96 25.04 1.19
C ARG A 197 2.13 25.85 0.67
N ASP A 198 2.38 27.02 1.22
CA ASP A 198 3.44 27.93 0.80
C ASP A 198 4.83 27.38 1.12
N TRP A 199 4.97 26.70 2.26
CA TRP A 199 6.21 25.98 2.57
C TRP A 199 6.45 24.83 1.57
N ALA A 200 5.42 24.02 1.27
CA ALA A 200 5.53 22.96 0.29
C ALA A 200 5.87 23.51 -1.11
N GLN A 201 5.29 24.62 -1.54
CA GLN A 201 5.64 25.27 -2.81
C GLN A 201 7.11 25.71 -2.86
N ARG A 202 7.61 26.34 -1.79
CA ARG A 202 9.03 26.72 -1.67
C ARG A 202 9.95 25.51 -1.66
N TYR A 203 9.60 24.47 -0.91
CA TYR A 203 10.32 23.19 -0.92
C TYR A 203 10.32 22.59 -2.33
N ASN A 204 9.20 22.67 -3.06
CA ASN A 204 9.05 22.08 -4.39
C ASN A 204 9.75 22.85 -5.51
N ALA A 205 10.23 24.07 -5.25
CA ALA A 205 10.91 24.88 -6.25
C ALA A 205 12.09 24.14 -6.87
N GLY A 206 12.13 24.12 -8.22
CA GLY A 206 13.19 23.45 -8.99
C GLY A 206 13.11 21.92 -9.07
N ARG A 207 12.09 21.27 -8.49
CA ARG A 207 11.92 19.81 -8.57
C ARG A 207 10.96 19.44 -9.70
N GLU A 208 11.43 18.63 -10.65
CA GLU A 208 10.62 18.22 -11.80
C GLU A 208 9.75 16.98 -11.50
N SER A 209 10.29 16.01 -10.77
CA SER A 209 9.61 14.76 -10.43
C SER A 209 8.60 14.95 -9.30
N MET A 210 7.38 14.43 -9.47
CA MET A 210 6.37 14.37 -8.40
C MET A 210 6.83 13.55 -7.20
N PHE A 211 7.72 12.58 -7.41
CA PHE A 211 8.25 11.75 -6.32
C PHE A 211 9.15 12.55 -5.36
N ASP A 212 9.78 13.62 -5.85
CA ASP A 212 10.74 14.44 -5.10
C ASP A 212 10.07 15.67 -4.45
N ARG A 213 8.77 15.87 -4.66
CA ARG A 213 7.98 17.01 -4.14
C ARG A 213 7.32 16.67 -2.81
N LEU A 214 7.08 17.64 -1.94
CA LEU A 214 6.13 17.52 -0.84
C LEU A 214 4.72 17.83 -1.37
N ASP A 215 3.78 16.90 -1.19
CA ASP A 215 2.40 17.08 -1.65
C ASP A 215 1.45 17.14 -0.45
N PRO A 216 1.03 18.34 -0.02
CA PRO A 216 0.00 18.51 0.99
C PRO A 216 -1.41 18.40 0.37
N SER A 217 -2.35 17.85 1.12
CA SER A 217 -3.75 17.73 0.73
C SER A 217 -4.66 17.98 1.92
N LEU A 218 -5.53 18.99 1.81
CA LEU A 218 -6.60 19.26 2.77
C LEU A 218 -7.69 18.21 2.61
N ARG A 219 -7.83 17.32 3.61
CA ARG A 219 -8.72 16.15 3.57
C ARG A 219 -10.11 16.44 4.14
N ALA A 220 -10.18 17.32 5.14
CA ALA A 220 -11.43 17.80 5.70
C ALA A 220 -11.21 19.12 6.44
N MET A 221 -12.23 19.97 6.46
CA MET A 221 -12.31 21.14 7.31
C MET A 221 -13.78 21.28 7.72
N ASN A 222 -14.05 21.13 9.01
CA ASN A 222 -15.38 21.27 9.59
C ASN A 222 -15.36 22.39 10.61
N THR A 223 -16.43 23.16 10.63
CA THR A 223 -16.59 24.29 11.55
C THR A 223 -17.91 24.15 12.28
N SER A 224 -17.92 24.45 13.57
CA SER A 224 -19.15 24.54 14.36
C SER A 224 -19.07 25.72 15.32
N SER A 225 -20.22 26.14 15.83
CA SER A 225 -20.33 27.20 16.82
C SER A 225 -21.45 26.86 17.79
N ASP A 226 -21.25 27.10 19.08
CA ASP A 226 -22.29 26.98 20.11
C ASP A 226 -22.88 28.35 20.50
N GLY A 227 -22.48 29.42 19.80
CA GLY A 227 -22.86 30.80 20.10
C GLY A 227 -21.98 31.49 21.16
N LEU A 228 -21.08 30.75 21.81
CA LEU A 228 -20.08 31.26 22.75
C LEU A 228 -18.65 31.07 22.23
N ALA A 229 -18.40 29.99 21.50
CA ALA A 229 -17.13 29.68 20.87
C ALA A 229 -17.32 29.08 19.47
N ASP A 230 -16.37 29.39 18.59
CA ASP A 230 -16.21 28.77 17.29
C ASP A 230 -15.14 27.67 17.36
N LEU A 231 -15.45 26.52 16.77
CA LEU A 231 -14.59 25.35 16.68
C LEU A 231 -14.23 25.09 15.22
N VAL A 232 -12.97 24.75 14.98
CA VAL A 232 -12.50 24.21 13.69
C VAL A 232 -11.80 22.88 13.91
N ASP A 233 -12.23 21.87 13.16
CA ASP A 233 -11.56 20.57 13.01
C ASP A 233 -11.05 20.44 11.57
N MET A 234 -9.73 20.40 11.40
CA MET A 234 -9.08 20.32 10.09
C MET A 234 -8.15 19.10 10.01
N ARG A 235 -8.19 18.39 8.88
CA ARG A 235 -7.33 17.23 8.61
C ARG A 235 -6.52 17.45 7.35
N ILE A 236 -5.21 17.34 7.44
CA ILE A 236 -4.27 17.48 6.32
C ILE A 236 -3.47 16.19 6.18
N GLY A 237 -3.31 15.71 4.95
CA GLY A 237 -2.40 14.62 4.63
C GLY A 237 -1.20 15.13 3.84
N LEU A 238 0.00 14.69 4.21
CA LEU A 238 1.26 15.07 3.57
C LEU A 238 1.90 13.82 2.96
N ARG A 239 2.25 13.87 1.67
CA ARG A 239 3.11 12.84 1.04
C ARG A 239 4.55 13.32 1.00
N LEU A 240 5.41 12.66 1.77
CA LEU A 240 6.78 13.08 2.05
C LEU A 240 7.75 12.57 0.95
N PRO A 241 8.56 13.41 0.31
CA PRO A 241 9.57 12.98 -0.64
C PRO A 241 10.86 12.54 0.04
N LEU A 242 11.71 11.83 -0.69
CA LEU A 242 13.06 11.47 -0.23
C LEU A 242 13.88 12.72 0.13
N GLY A 243 14.64 12.64 1.22
CA GLY A 243 15.58 13.69 1.65
C GLY A 243 14.92 14.91 2.30
N LEU A 244 13.60 14.92 2.50
CA LEU A 244 12.92 15.90 3.34
C LEU A 244 13.37 15.75 4.79
N ASP A 245 13.72 16.87 5.44
CA ASP A 245 13.88 16.92 6.90
C ASP A 245 12.50 16.87 7.56
N VAL A 246 12.10 15.66 7.97
CA VAL A 246 10.81 15.45 8.63
C VAL A 246 10.81 16.06 10.03
N ALA A 247 11.94 16.16 10.71
CA ALA A 247 12.00 16.76 12.04
C ALA A 247 11.75 18.29 11.96
N GLU A 248 12.36 18.96 10.97
CA GLU A 248 12.08 20.36 10.68
C GLU A 248 10.60 20.58 10.31
N LEU A 249 10.06 19.78 9.40
CA LEU A 249 8.65 19.91 9.01
C LEU A 249 7.70 19.71 10.20
N ARG A 250 8.00 18.76 11.10
CA ARG A 250 7.20 18.55 12.31
C ARG A 250 7.19 19.79 13.19
N HIS A 251 8.38 20.32 13.52
CA HIS A 251 8.53 21.54 14.32
C HIS A 251 7.77 22.74 13.72
N LEU A 252 7.74 22.84 12.39
CA LEU A 252 6.94 23.87 11.72
C LEU A 252 5.42 23.65 11.91
N LEU A 253 4.96 22.41 11.84
CA LEU A 253 3.55 22.05 11.94
C LEU A 253 2.99 22.13 13.37
N ASP A 254 3.75 21.68 14.38
CA ASP A 254 3.29 21.55 15.77
C ASP A 254 3.65 22.73 16.67
N ASP A 255 4.80 23.38 16.44
CA ASP A 255 5.25 24.49 17.28
C ASP A 255 5.11 25.85 16.58
N HIS A 256 5.60 25.97 15.34
CA HIS A 256 5.71 27.28 14.70
C HIS A 256 4.38 27.80 14.15
N TRP A 257 3.64 26.97 13.39
CA TRP A 257 2.38 27.39 12.76
C TRP A 257 1.15 27.11 13.61
N ALA A 258 1.24 26.21 14.59
CA ALA A 258 0.08 25.79 15.39
C ALA A 258 -0.60 26.95 16.13
N GLY A 259 0.19 27.92 16.61
CA GLY A 259 -0.33 29.06 17.37
C GLY A 259 -1.11 28.58 18.62
N GLU A 260 -2.39 28.92 18.69
CA GLU A 260 -3.29 28.51 19.78
C GLU A 260 -3.94 27.13 19.56
N ALA A 261 -3.77 26.53 18.39
CA ALA A 261 -4.41 25.29 18.04
C ALA A 261 -3.72 24.07 18.67
N GLN A 262 -4.53 23.04 18.94
CA GLN A 262 -4.03 21.71 19.24
C GLN A 262 -3.74 21.00 17.92
N VAL A 263 -2.46 20.73 17.66
CA VAL A 263 -2.01 19.98 16.49
C VAL A 263 -1.53 18.60 16.93
N GLN A 264 -2.07 17.56 16.30
CA GLN A 264 -1.63 16.19 16.50
C GLN A 264 -1.10 15.61 15.18
N LEU A 265 0.13 15.11 15.24
CA LEU A 265 0.80 14.48 14.12
C LEU A 265 0.74 12.96 14.27
N ARG A 266 0.18 12.24 13.29
CA ARG A 266 -0.01 10.78 13.32
C ARG A 266 0.40 10.11 12.00
N GLY A 267 0.53 8.78 12.02
CA GLY A 267 0.72 7.97 10.80
C GLY A 267 1.98 8.32 10.01
N GLN A 268 3.05 8.67 10.71
CA GLN A 268 4.32 9.04 10.10
C GLN A 268 4.98 7.81 9.48
N GLU A 269 5.15 7.83 8.16
CA GLU A 269 5.94 6.84 7.43
C GLU A 269 6.99 7.55 6.59
N LEU A 270 8.22 7.05 6.63
CA LEU A 270 9.31 7.64 5.86
C LEU A 270 9.25 7.19 4.39
N PRO A 271 9.61 8.07 3.44
CA PRO A 271 9.74 7.66 2.03
C PRO A 271 10.81 6.59 1.87
N TYR A 272 10.60 5.69 0.91
CA TYR A 272 11.54 4.62 0.64
C TYR A 272 11.74 4.42 -0.87
N ARG A 273 12.98 4.14 -1.27
CA ARG A 273 13.34 3.79 -2.63
C ARG A 273 14.41 2.71 -2.64
N ALA A 274 14.06 1.57 -3.22
CA ALA A 274 14.95 0.44 -3.42
C ALA A 274 15.94 0.70 -4.56
N SER A 275 17.06 -0.04 -4.52
CA SER A 275 18.01 -0.11 -5.63
C SER A 275 17.34 -0.70 -6.87
N ASN A 276 17.58 -0.09 -8.04
CA ASN A 276 17.18 -0.68 -9.33
C ASN A 276 18.11 -1.84 -9.76
N ARG A 277 19.20 -2.09 -9.02
CA ARG A 277 20.17 -3.16 -9.26
C ARG A 277 20.10 -4.17 -8.12
N SER A 278 19.37 -5.25 -8.33
CA SER A 278 19.32 -6.40 -7.44
C SER A 278 18.99 -7.68 -8.22
N VAL A 279 19.13 -8.83 -7.55
CA VAL A 279 18.66 -10.12 -8.09
C VAL A 279 17.15 -10.08 -8.38
N LEU A 280 16.39 -9.39 -7.51
CA LEU A 280 14.95 -9.23 -7.61
C LEU A 280 14.54 -8.39 -8.81
N THR A 281 15.14 -7.21 -9.00
CA THR A 281 14.82 -6.38 -10.16
C THR A 281 15.20 -7.09 -11.46
N SER A 282 16.36 -7.77 -11.49
CA SER A 282 16.79 -8.58 -12.64
C SER A 282 15.80 -9.70 -12.97
N ALA A 283 15.27 -10.40 -11.95
CA ALA A 283 14.27 -11.45 -12.12
C ALA A 283 12.97 -10.89 -12.73
N PHE A 284 12.47 -9.75 -12.24
CA PHE A 284 11.28 -9.10 -12.81
C PHE A 284 11.48 -8.67 -14.26
N LEU A 285 12.57 -7.93 -14.55
CA LEU A 285 12.86 -7.47 -15.91
C LEU A 285 12.92 -8.66 -16.89
N ALA A 286 13.55 -9.77 -16.49
CA ALA A 286 13.64 -10.97 -17.31
C ALA A 286 12.27 -11.65 -17.48
N SER A 287 11.48 -11.79 -16.42
CA SER A 287 10.17 -12.44 -16.46
C SER A 287 9.14 -11.67 -17.28
N ILE A 288 9.12 -10.34 -17.20
CA ILE A 288 8.25 -9.48 -18.01
C ILE A 288 8.63 -9.58 -19.49
N ARG A 289 9.93 -9.50 -19.83
CA ARG A 289 10.40 -9.69 -21.22
C ARG A 289 10.04 -11.07 -21.77
N SER A 290 10.23 -12.13 -20.99
CA SER A 290 9.82 -13.49 -21.38
C SER A 290 8.31 -13.63 -21.58
N ALA A 291 7.52 -12.70 -21.06
CA ALA A 291 6.07 -12.65 -21.23
C ALA A 291 5.63 -11.72 -22.38
N GLY A 292 6.57 -11.17 -23.15
CA GLY A 292 6.31 -10.26 -24.27
C GLY A 292 6.16 -8.79 -23.86
N GLY A 293 6.36 -8.45 -22.58
CA GLY A 293 6.25 -7.08 -22.08
C GLY A 293 7.53 -6.26 -22.23
N GLN A 294 7.39 -4.94 -22.13
CA GLN A 294 8.52 -4.01 -22.06
C GLN A 294 8.65 -3.50 -20.63
N PRO A 295 9.53 -4.08 -19.80
CA PRO A 295 9.59 -3.71 -18.41
C PRO A 295 10.16 -2.31 -18.23
N ALA A 296 9.57 -1.55 -17.31
CA ALA A 296 10.10 -0.27 -16.86
C ALA A 296 9.92 -0.12 -15.34
N PHE A 297 10.83 0.64 -14.74
CA PHE A 297 10.73 1.01 -13.33
C PHE A 297 9.85 2.25 -13.17
N VAL A 298 9.05 2.26 -12.11
CA VAL A 298 8.23 3.41 -11.73
C VAL A 298 8.41 3.71 -10.25
N THR A 299 7.98 4.90 -9.85
CA THR A 299 7.84 5.32 -8.45
C THR A 299 6.42 5.81 -8.22
N LYS A 300 5.88 5.61 -7.03
CA LYS A 300 4.50 5.97 -6.70
C LYS A 300 4.47 7.14 -5.72
N THR A 301 3.46 8.00 -5.86
CA THR A 301 3.26 9.17 -5.00
C THR A 301 2.47 8.84 -3.72
N GLY A 302 1.88 7.64 -3.64
CA GLY A 302 1.30 7.08 -2.43
C GLY A 302 2.35 6.62 -1.42
N THR A 303 1.89 5.89 -0.42
CA THR A 303 2.68 5.19 0.61
C THR A 303 2.18 3.76 0.64
N SER A 304 3.05 2.80 0.94
CA SER A 304 2.67 1.40 1.09
C SER A 304 3.46 0.73 2.21
N ASP A 305 3.17 -0.54 2.48
CA ASP A 305 3.98 -1.38 3.38
C ASP A 305 5.45 -1.55 2.93
N MET A 306 5.80 -1.13 1.70
CA MET A 306 7.20 -0.96 1.30
C MET A 306 7.95 0.01 2.21
N ASN A 307 7.27 1.08 2.66
CA ASN A 307 7.80 2.08 3.57
C ASN A 307 8.03 1.51 4.98
N VAL A 308 7.25 0.50 5.37
CA VAL A 308 7.39 -0.19 6.66
C VAL A 308 8.52 -1.22 6.61
N ILE A 309 8.51 -2.12 5.62
CA ILE A 309 9.47 -3.24 5.55
C ILE A 309 10.85 -2.80 5.07
N GLY A 310 10.92 -1.95 4.03
CA GLY A 310 12.16 -1.59 3.35
C GLY A 310 13.27 -1.07 4.27
N PRO A 311 13.02 -0.06 5.13
CA PRO A 311 14.02 0.46 6.06
C PRO A 311 14.49 -0.54 7.12
N ARG A 312 13.62 -1.48 7.50
CA ARG A 312 13.86 -2.44 8.60
C ARG A 312 14.67 -3.64 8.13
N TRP A 313 14.26 -4.26 7.02
CA TRP A 313 14.86 -5.51 6.57
C TRP A 313 16.03 -5.31 5.62
N LYS A 314 16.07 -4.19 4.87
CA LYS A 314 17.18 -3.82 3.97
C LYS A 314 17.57 -4.92 2.96
N CYS A 315 16.67 -5.85 2.66
CA CYS A 315 16.80 -6.85 1.60
C CYS A 315 16.36 -6.26 0.25
N PRO A 316 16.64 -6.93 -0.88
CA PRO A 316 16.00 -6.64 -2.16
C PRO A 316 14.47 -6.57 -2.02
N ILE A 317 13.88 -5.43 -2.37
CA ILE A 317 12.44 -5.18 -2.26
C ILE A 317 11.94 -4.38 -3.46
N VAL A 318 10.78 -4.76 -3.99
CA VAL A 318 10.03 -4.01 -5.03
C VAL A 318 8.54 -4.13 -4.75
N ALA A 319 7.71 -3.27 -5.35
CA ALA A 319 6.28 -3.50 -5.40
C ALA A 319 5.82 -3.89 -6.82
N TYR A 320 4.89 -4.84 -6.90
CA TYR A 320 4.38 -5.38 -8.13
C TYR A 320 2.96 -5.93 -7.98
N GLY A 321 2.14 -5.65 -8.99
CA GLY A 321 0.77 -6.13 -9.06
C GLY A 321 0.10 -5.68 -10.36
N PRO A 322 -0.89 -6.43 -10.84
CA PRO A 322 -1.71 -6.00 -11.96
C PRO A 322 -2.59 -4.81 -11.57
N GLY A 323 -3.10 -4.11 -12.57
CA GLY A 323 -4.03 -3.00 -12.38
C GLY A 323 -3.36 -1.63 -12.46
N ASP A 324 -4.17 -0.64 -12.83
CA ASP A 324 -3.74 0.75 -12.98
C ASP A 324 -4.12 1.56 -11.74
N SER A 325 -3.12 2.08 -11.03
CA SER A 325 -3.32 2.82 -9.77
C SER A 325 -4.13 4.13 -9.92
N ALA A 326 -4.48 4.50 -11.16
CA ALA A 326 -5.45 5.57 -11.40
C ALA A 326 -6.87 5.21 -10.94
N TYR A 327 -7.15 3.92 -10.74
CA TYR A 327 -8.44 3.42 -10.26
C TYR A 327 -8.52 3.28 -8.73
N ASP A 328 -7.40 3.44 -8.02
CA ASP A 328 -7.34 3.34 -6.56
C ASP A 328 -8.35 4.30 -5.91
N HIS A 329 -9.14 3.77 -4.98
CA HIS A 329 -10.16 4.49 -4.21
C HIS A 329 -11.30 5.11 -5.04
N THR A 330 -11.35 4.86 -6.34
CA THR A 330 -12.40 5.41 -7.22
C THR A 330 -13.71 4.61 -7.12
N PRO A 331 -14.86 5.22 -7.51
CA PRO A 331 -16.13 4.50 -7.66
C PRO A 331 -16.18 3.53 -8.84
N GLU A 332 -15.22 3.61 -9.77
CA GLU A 332 -15.13 2.78 -10.97
C GLU A 332 -13.98 1.78 -10.89
N GLU A 333 -13.53 1.44 -9.67
CA GLU A 333 -12.40 0.54 -9.47
C GLU A 333 -12.62 -0.79 -10.21
N ARG A 334 -11.70 -1.10 -11.12
CA ARG A 334 -11.77 -2.27 -12.00
C ARG A 334 -10.41 -2.71 -12.47
N ILE A 335 -10.30 -4.00 -12.77
CA ILE A 335 -9.08 -4.62 -13.28
C ILE A 335 -9.37 -5.47 -14.52
N SER A 336 -8.43 -5.47 -15.47
CA SER A 336 -8.46 -6.40 -16.61
C SER A 336 -8.12 -7.81 -16.12
N VAL A 337 -9.00 -8.77 -16.37
CA VAL A 337 -8.81 -10.18 -16.04
C VAL A 337 -7.60 -10.74 -16.81
N SER A 338 -7.46 -10.36 -18.08
CA SER A 338 -6.31 -10.74 -18.90
C SER A 338 -4.98 -10.21 -18.33
N GLU A 339 -4.97 -8.95 -17.87
CA GLU A 339 -3.82 -8.35 -17.19
C GLU A 339 -3.50 -9.06 -15.87
N TYR A 340 -4.52 -9.32 -15.05
CA TYR A 340 -4.39 -10.04 -13.78
C TYR A 340 -3.72 -11.41 -13.98
N LEU A 341 -4.22 -12.21 -14.92
CA LEU A 341 -3.63 -13.51 -15.25
C LEU A 341 -2.21 -13.39 -15.79
N GLN A 342 -1.90 -12.32 -16.52
CA GLN A 342 -0.56 -12.04 -16.99
C GLN A 342 0.40 -11.75 -15.83
N ALA A 343 -0.04 -10.98 -14.83
CA ALA A 343 0.75 -10.73 -13.63
C ALA A 343 1.00 -12.00 -12.81
N VAL A 344 0.00 -12.90 -12.69
CA VAL A 344 0.20 -14.24 -12.07
C VAL A 344 1.33 -15.00 -12.77
N ARG A 345 1.33 -15.03 -14.11
CA ARG A 345 2.38 -15.70 -14.90
C ARG A 345 3.76 -15.06 -14.69
N VAL A 346 3.83 -13.73 -14.64
CA VAL A 346 5.08 -13.01 -14.36
C VAL A 346 5.61 -13.34 -12.97
N LEU A 347 4.78 -13.21 -11.92
CA LEU A 347 5.16 -13.54 -10.54
C LEU A 347 5.63 -15.00 -10.42
N THR A 348 4.92 -15.95 -11.04
CA THR A 348 5.32 -17.37 -11.04
C THR A 348 6.74 -17.56 -11.60
N ARG A 349 7.07 -16.86 -12.70
CA ARG A 349 8.42 -16.90 -13.30
C ARG A 349 9.45 -16.20 -12.45
N VAL A 350 9.10 -15.08 -11.81
CA VAL A 350 9.99 -14.36 -10.88
C VAL A 350 10.39 -15.28 -9.73
N LEU A 351 9.43 -15.96 -9.09
CA LEU A 351 9.71 -16.89 -7.99
C LEU A 351 10.71 -17.99 -8.40
N ARG A 352 10.49 -18.64 -9.55
CA ARG A 352 11.40 -19.67 -10.07
C ARG A 352 12.80 -19.13 -10.41
N ARG A 353 12.88 -17.90 -10.93
CA ARG A 353 14.16 -17.24 -11.22
C ARG A 353 14.91 -16.87 -9.94
N LEU A 354 14.19 -16.41 -8.91
CA LEU A 354 14.75 -16.08 -7.61
C LEU A 354 15.30 -17.32 -6.93
N GLU A 355 14.53 -18.41 -6.88
CA GLU A 355 15.00 -19.70 -6.36
C GLU A 355 16.33 -20.11 -7.00
N ALA A 356 16.40 -20.13 -8.33
CA ALA A 356 17.62 -20.48 -9.04
C ALA A 356 18.78 -19.53 -8.76
N ALA A 357 18.51 -18.25 -8.45
CA ALA A 357 19.53 -17.25 -8.16
C ALA A 357 20.03 -17.33 -6.72
N LEU A 358 19.14 -17.48 -5.75
CA LEU A 358 19.46 -17.62 -4.33
C LEU A 358 20.18 -18.94 -4.02
N ALA A 359 20.01 -19.98 -4.86
CA ALA A 359 20.79 -21.21 -4.77
C ALA A 359 22.26 -21.05 -5.19
N ARG A 360 22.64 -19.93 -5.84
CA ARG A 360 24.02 -19.65 -6.27
C ARG A 360 24.78 -18.72 -5.34
N GLU A 361 24.10 -18.17 -4.32
CA GLU A 361 24.65 -17.33 -3.26
C GLU A 361 24.90 -18.17 -2.00
#